data_AF-A0A380TPD3-F1
#
_entry.id   AF-A0A380TPD3-F1
#
_cell.length_a   1.000
_cell.length_b   1.000
_cell.length_c   1.000
_cell.angle_alpha   90.00
_cell.angle_beta   90.00
_cell.angle_gamma   90.00
#
_symmetry.space_group_name_H-M   'P 1'
#
loop_
_entity.id
_entity.type
_entity.pdbx_description
1 polymer ?
#
loop_
_entity_poly.entity_id
_entity_poly.type
_entity_poly.pdbx_seq_one_letter_code
_entity_poly.pdbx_strand_id
1 'polypeptide(L)'
;MTIQFDNEGFALGSGYITVYVIDEQGIYSHSESQFISVGCGLAANAVLDTPKPAKTGFAVQRVGNGWQYVADHRGKTVYHIKDKTALVIAEVGEIPENYTALKPTNSYCEWNGAEWVISPEQQATLLAEQREQVRSKINEFRDRKINGGVYVEAVGKWLDTDATAERNILSVKASFDLFGDSVGEIAWTCADNSILMINKDKLMLIWQALMQAKTDNHANALRHKAAVEQSDNPLDYDYSDGWTQCYHDYIKEQGNE
;
A
#
# COMPACT_ATOMS: atom_id res chain seq x y z
N MET A 1 45.45 -5.42 44.64
CA MET A 1 46.40 -4.33 44.91
C MET A 1 46.11 -3.25 43.88
N THR A 2 45.71 -2.04 44.28
CA THR A 2 45.34 -0.98 43.34
C THR A 2 46.62 -0.32 42.82
N ILE A 3 46.86 -0.41 41.51
CA ILE A 3 48.00 0.29 40.87
C ILE A 3 47.80 1.79 41.07
N GLN A 4 48.81 2.46 41.62
CA GLN A 4 48.84 3.91 41.77
C GLN A 4 49.53 4.52 40.56
N PHE A 5 49.14 5.73 40.16
CA PHE A 5 49.75 6.49 39.08
C PHE A 5 50.34 7.79 39.64
N ASP A 6 51.42 8.27 39.05
CA ASP A 6 51.95 9.61 39.35
C ASP A 6 51.13 10.72 38.68
N ASN A 7 51.56 11.97 38.88
CA ASN A 7 50.89 13.14 38.30
C ASN A 7 51.03 13.24 36.77
N GLU A 8 51.95 12.46 36.17
CA GLU A 8 52.16 12.40 34.71
C GLU A 8 51.38 11.24 34.07
N GLY A 9 50.73 10.40 34.87
CA GLY A 9 49.90 9.28 34.41
C GLY A 9 50.66 7.97 34.22
N PHE A 10 51.84 7.82 34.82
CA PHE A 10 52.62 6.58 34.78
C PHE A 10 52.42 5.72 36.02
N ALA A 11 52.34 4.40 35.83
CA ALA A 11 52.12 3.45 36.91
C ALA A 11 53.33 3.35 37.86
N LEU A 12 53.09 3.43 39.17
CA LEU A 12 54.10 3.28 40.24
C LEU A 12 54.44 1.82 40.56
N GLY A 13 53.74 0.86 39.95
CA GLY A 13 53.94 -0.58 40.13
C GLY A 13 53.30 -1.39 39.01
N SER A 14 53.67 -2.66 38.88
CA SER A 14 53.13 -3.54 37.83
C SER A 14 51.96 -4.38 38.34
N GLY A 15 50.94 -4.62 37.51
CA GLY A 15 49.83 -5.50 37.86
C GLY A 15 48.65 -5.44 36.90
N TYR A 16 47.57 -6.15 37.24
CA TYR A 16 46.29 -6.07 36.54
C TYR A 16 45.39 -5.01 37.15
N ILE A 17 44.75 -4.21 36.31
CA ILE A 17 43.74 -3.22 36.69
C ILE A 17 42.55 -3.30 35.74
N THR A 18 41.34 -3.01 36.24
CA THR A 18 40.16 -2.86 35.39
C THR A 18 40.16 -1.46 34.79
N VAL A 19 40.04 -1.39 33.47
CA VAL A 19 39.92 -0.15 32.72
C VAL A 19 38.58 -0.12 31.99
N TYR A 20 38.14 1.07 31.64
CA TYR A 20 36.92 1.31 30.87
C TYR A 20 37.30 1.92 29.53
N VAL A 21 36.93 1.24 28.45
CA VAL A 21 37.33 1.60 27.09
C VAL A 21 36.22 2.43 26.44
N ILE A 22 36.62 3.55 25.84
CA ILE A 22 35.75 4.45 25.07
C ILE A 22 36.09 4.38 23.57
N ASP A 23 35.13 4.73 22.71
CA ASP A 23 35.39 4.96 21.29
C ASP A 23 35.96 6.37 21.01
N GLU A 24 36.15 6.70 19.73
CA GLU A 24 36.68 8.00 19.29
C GLU A 24 35.79 9.19 19.69
N GLN A 25 34.49 8.95 19.89
CA GLN A 25 33.49 9.92 20.32
C GLN A 25 33.34 9.97 21.85
N GLY A 26 34.15 9.18 22.57
CA GLY A 26 34.14 9.06 24.01
C GLY A 26 33.01 8.18 24.56
N ILE A 27 32.32 7.40 23.72
CA ILE A 27 31.24 6.51 24.14
C ILE A 27 31.83 5.27 24.79
N TYR A 28 31.36 4.99 26.00
CA TYR A 28 31.71 3.77 26.72
C TYR A 28 31.30 2.53 25.93
N SER A 29 32.27 1.66 25.69
CA SER A 29 32.10 0.40 24.95
C SER A 29 32.02 -0.78 25.91
N HIS A 30 33.06 -1.00 26.71
CA HIS A 30 33.17 -2.14 27.62
C HIS A 30 34.25 -1.90 28.68
N SER A 31 34.27 -2.75 29.71
CA SER A 31 35.37 -2.82 30.67
C SER A 31 36.21 -4.05 30.43
N GLU A 32 37.52 -3.93 30.63
CA GLU A 32 38.45 -5.06 30.50
C GLU A 32 39.54 -5.02 31.59
N SER A 33 40.23 -6.14 31.79
CA SER A 33 41.38 -6.20 32.69
C SER A 33 42.67 -6.07 31.88
N GLN A 34 43.46 -5.04 32.19
CA GLN A 34 44.71 -4.75 31.50
C GLN A 34 45.89 -4.93 32.47
N PHE A 35 46.97 -5.57 32.00
CA PHE A 35 48.24 -5.57 32.71
C PHE A 35 49.03 -4.30 32.37
N ILE A 36 49.42 -3.53 33.39
CA ILE A 36 50.23 -2.32 33.26
C ILE A 36 51.57 -2.57 33.94
N SER A 37 52.67 -2.30 33.24
CA SER A 37 54.02 -2.34 33.80
C SER A 37 54.35 -1.03 34.50
N VAL A 38 55.23 -1.09 35.50
CA VAL A 38 55.78 0.11 36.15
C VAL A 38 56.38 1.06 35.10
N GLY A 39 56.08 2.35 35.21
CA GLY A 39 56.51 3.38 34.25
C GLY A 39 55.69 3.44 32.95
N CYS A 40 54.64 2.64 32.78
CA CYS A 40 53.74 2.71 31.62
C CYS A 40 52.42 3.42 31.95
N GLY A 41 51.80 4.03 30.93
CA GLY A 41 50.45 4.59 31.00
C GLY A 41 49.38 3.58 30.57
N LEU A 42 48.12 4.02 30.59
CA LEU A 42 46.97 3.24 30.09
C LEU A 42 47.03 3.09 28.56
N ALA A 43 46.31 2.09 28.04
CA ALA A 43 46.04 2.03 26.60
C ALA A 43 45.31 3.30 26.14
N ALA A 44 45.44 3.63 24.85
CA ALA A 44 44.65 4.69 24.24
C ALA A 44 43.15 4.39 24.46
N ASN A 45 42.38 5.44 24.78
CA ASN A 45 40.95 5.38 25.08
C ASN A 45 40.56 4.52 26.29
N ALA A 46 41.49 4.22 27.20
CA ALA A 46 41.19 3.59 28.48
C ALA A 46 41.17 4.61 29.62
N VAL A 47 40.18 4.53 30.50
CA VAL A 47 40.07 5.36 31.71
C VAL A 47 39.85 4.50 32.97
N LEU A 48 40.15 5.06 34.13
CA LEU A 48 40.10 4.36 35.43
C LEU A 48 38.82 4.59 36.21
N ASP A 49 38.17 5.74 36.04
CA ASP A 49 36.97 6.06 36.80
C ASP A 49 35.73 5.40 36.18
N THR A 50 34.94 4.78 37.04
CA THR A 50 33.81 3.95 36.65
C THR A 50 32.76 4.74 35.86
N PRO A 51 32.28 4.22 34.71
CA PRO A 51 31.21 4.83 33.95
C PRO A 51 29.91 4.88 34.75
N LYS A 52 29.01 5.78 34.33
CA LYS A 52 27.64 5.79 34.83
C LYS A 52 26.96 4.44 34.51
N PRO A 53 26.03 3.97 35.37
CA PRO A 53 25.27 2.75 35.08
C PRO A 53 24.47 2.91 33.78
N ALA A 54 24.20 1.79 33.10
CA ALA A 54 23.38 1.80 31.89
C ALA A 54 21.98 2.38 32.16
N LYS A 55 21.49 3.19 31.22
CA LYS A 55 20.17 3.83 31.30
C LYS A 55 19.46 3.69 29.95
N THR A 56 18.26 3.14 29.94
CA THR A 56 17.47 2.93 28.70
C THR A 56 17.31 4.25 27.93
N GLY A 57 17.64 4.21 26.63
CA GLY A 57 17.57 5.37 25.74
C GLY A 57 18.78 6.32 25.82
N PHE A 58 19.83 5.96 26.56
CA PHE A 58 21.05 6.76 26.68
C PHE A 58 22.31 5.91 26.53
N ALA A 59 23.31 6.46 25.87
CA ALA A 59 24.68 6.00 25.93
C ALA A 59 25.43 6.76 27.03
N VAL A 60 26.52 6.17 27.52
CA VAL A 60 27.40 6.81 28.50
C VAL A 60 28.60 7.38 27.75
N GLN A 61 28.77 8.70 27.79
CA GLN A 61 29.83 9.41 27.08
C GLN A 61 30.80 10.05 28.07
N ARG A 62 32.08 10.00 27.73
CA ARG A 62 33.15 10.71 28.40
C ARG A 62 33.27 12.13 27.85
N VAL A 63 33.15 13.14 28.70
CA VAL A 63 33.38 14.55 28.36
C VAL A 63 34.34 15.16 29.38
N GLY A 64 35.52 15.56 28.89
CA GLY A 64 36.63 15.96 29.76
C GLY A 64 36.99 14.83 30.74
N ASN A 65 36.99 15.16 32.03
CA ASN A 65 37.32 14.22 33.11
C ASN A 65 36.09 13.60 33.78
N GLY A 66 34.92 13.62 33.13
CA GLY A 66 33.66 13.11 33.71
C GLY A 66 32.80 12.33 32.73
N TRP A 67 31.85 11.56 33.29
CA TRP A 67 30.86 10.80 32.54
C TRP A 67 29.53 11.56 32.46
N GLN A 68 28.87 11.49 31.32
CA GLN A 68 27.52 12.02 31.10
C GLN A 68 26.63 11.00 30.38
N TYR A 69 25.31 11.21 30.45
CA TYR A 69 24.37 10.52 29.59
C TYR A 69 24.14 11.34 28.33
N VAL A 70 24.20 10.69 27.17
CA VAL A 70 23.84 11.27 25.87
C VAL A 70 22.70 10.42 25.30
N ALA A 71 21.71 11.04 24.67
CA ALA A 71 20.58 10.31 24.09
C ALA A 71 21.09 9.28 23.06
N ASP A 72 20.49 8.09 23.06
CA ASP A 72 20.84 7.02 22.13
C ASP A 72 19.63 6.61 21.31
N HIS A 73 19.56 7.20 20.12
CA HIS A 73 18.55 6.88 19.11
C HIS A 73 19.12 6.03 17.98
N ARG A 74 20.35 5.51 18.10
CA ARG A 74 21.01 4.75 17.03
C ARG A 74 20.16 3.57 16.57
N GLY A 75 20.14 3.34 15.26
CA GLY A 75 19.33 2.32 14.62
C GLY A 75 17.83 2.63 14.54
N LYS A 76 17.35 3.70 15.17
CA LYS A 76 15.96 4.15 15.00
C LYS A 76 15.82 4.94 13.70
N THR A 77 14.70 4.73 13.01
CA THR A 77 14.30 5.53 11.86
C THR A 77 13.52 6.75 12.33
N VAL A 78 13.94 7.92 11.90
CA VAL A 78 13.24 9.21 12.08
C VAL A 78 12.84 9.76 10.70
N TYR A 79 11.92 10.71 10.69
CA TYR A 79 11.32 11.26 9.47
C TYR A 79 11.46 12.77 9.44
N HIS A 80 11.89 13.32 8.31
CA HIS A 80 12.00 14.76 8.14
C HIS A 80 10.60 15.39 8.07
N ILE A 81 10.37 16.46 8.85
CA ILE A 81 9.02 17.02 9.08
C ILE A 81 8.43 17.72 7.85
N LYS A 82 9.24 18.06 6.84
CA LYS A 82 8.78 18.72 5.62
C LYS A 82 8.50 17.75 4.46
N ASP A 83 9.49 16.93 4.12
CA ASP A 83 9.44 16.04 2.94
C ASP A 83 9.21 14.56 3.28
N LYS A 84 9.11 14.22 4.58
CA LYS A 84 8.84 12.86 5.08
C LYS A 84 9.95 11.86 4.79
N THR A 85 11.12 12.31 4.34
CA THR A 85 12.26 11.42 4.07
C THR A 85 12.74 10.75 5.34
N ALA A 86 13.06 9.45 5.23
CA ALA A 86 13.49 8.64 6.36
C ALA A 86 15.01 8.75 6.55
N LEU A 87 15.44 8.86 7.80
CA LEU A 87 16.83 8.84 8.23
C LEU A 87 17.00 7.81 9.34
N VAL A 88 17.96 6.90 9.19
CA VAL A 88 18.38 6.01 10.28
C VAL A 88 19.47 6.71 11.07
N ILE A 89 19.27 6.87 12.38
CA ILE A 89 20.26 7.51 13.25
C ILE A 89 21.47 6.60 13.39
N ALA A 90 22.65 7.11 13.05
CA ALA A 90 23.92 6.37 13.13
C ALA A 90 24.73 6.71 14.39
N GLU A 91 24.59 7.93 14.90
CA GLU A 91 25.38 8.46 16.01
C GLU A 91 24.51 8.70 17.24
N VAL A 92 25.15 8.76 18.42
CA VAL A 92 24.48 9.18 19.64
C VAL A 92 24.20 10.68 19.60
N GLY A 93 23.20 11.12 20.35
CA GLY A 93 22.76 12.51 20.40
C GLY A 93 21.25 12.62 20.33
N GLU A 94 20.76 13.85 20.42
CA GLU A 94 19.35 14.17 20.19
C GLU A 94 18.95 13.87 18.74
N ILE A 95 17.65 13.67 18.51
CA ILE A 95 17.13 13.58 17.15
C ILE A 95 17.48 14.89 16.41
N PRO A 96 18.00 14.83 15.18
CA PRO A 96 18.37 16.03 14.44
C PRO A 96 17.22 17.02 14.29
N GLU A 97 17.56 18.31 14.21
CA GLU A 97 16.58 19.36 13.97
C GLU A 97 15.81 19.07 12.67
N ASN A 98 14.50 19.35 12.66
CA ASN A 98 13.57 19.04 11.57
C ASN A 98 13.26 17.54 11.37
N TYR A 99 13.58 16.68 12.33
CA TYR A 99 13.17 15.28 12.31
C TYR A 99 12.25 14.92 13.48
N THR A 100 11.41 13.92 13.26
CA THR A 100 10.53 13.33 14.29
C THR A 100 10.65 11.81 14.27
N ALA A 101 10.52 11.17 15.43
CA ALA A 101 10.42 9.71 15.52
C ALA A 101 9.03 9.19 15.09
N LEU A 102 8.04 10.07 14.95
CA LEU A 102 6.70 9.70 14.52
C LEU A 102 6.70 9.43 13.02
N LYS A 103 6.20 8.26 12.63
CA LYS A 103 6.06 7.90 11.21
C LYS A 103 4.90 8.68 10.57
N PRO A 104 5.09 9.27 9.38
CA PRO A 104 4.00 9.89 8.63
C PRO A 104 2.92 8.86 8.32
N THR A 105 1.66 9.23 8.57
CA THR A 105 0.50 8.35 8.39
C THR A 105 0.28 7.99 6.92
N ASN A 106 0.46 8.96 6.02
CA ASN A 106 0.41 8.78 4.56
C ASN A 106 1.10 9.98 3.85
N SER A 107 1.05 10.04 2.52
CA SER A 107 1.62 11.13 1.72
C SER A 107 0.94 12.49 1.94
N TYR A 108 -0.33 12.51 2.34
CA TYR A 108 -1.17 13.70 2.51
C TYR A 108 -1.01 14.38 3.87
N CYS A 109 -0.36 13.72 4.84
CA CYS A 109 -0.17 14.32 6.15
C CYS A 109 0.90 15.43 6.14
N GLU A 110 0.76 16.37 7.06
CA GLU A 110 1.64 17.50 7.28
C GLU A 110 1.98 17.57 8.76
N TRP A 111 3.17 18.07 9.08
CA TRP A 111 3.61 18.20 10.47
C TRP A 111 3.04 19.49 11.07
N ASN A 112 2.24 19.38 12.15
CA ASN A 112 1.66 20.56 12.82
C ASN A 112 2.54 21.15 13.94
N GLY A 113 3.74 20.59 14.15
CA GLY A 113 4.63 20.92 15.27
C GLY A 113 4.71 19.84 16.34
N ALA A 114 3.72 18.96 16.44
CA ALA A 114 3.65 17.89 17.44
C ALA A 114 3.34 16.51 16.85
N GLU A 115 2.52 16.44 15.80
CA GLU A 115 2.08 15.20 15.16
C GLU A 115 1.80 15.40 13.66
N TRP A 116 1.63 14.27 12.97
CA TRP A 116 1.21 14.24 11.58
C TRP A 116 -0.30 14.39 11.48
N VAL A 117 -0.78 15.45 10.85
CA VAL A 117 -2.21 15.72 10.62
C VAL A 117 -2.50 15.80 9.14
N ILE A 118 -3.74 15.52 8.74
CA ILE A 118 -4.19 15.77 7.37
C ILE A 118 -5.03 17.05 7.41
N SER A 119 -4.67 18.05 6.60
CA SER A 119 -5.44 19.29 6.52
C SER A 119 -6.82 19.01 5.90
N PRO A 120 -7.84 19.83 6.17
CA PRO A 120 -9.16 19.67 5.55
C PRO A 120 -9.11 19.66 4.01
N GLU A 121 -8.21 20.44 3.42
CA GLU A 121 -7.97 20.46 1.97
C GLU A 121 -7.39 19.13 1.47
N GLN A 122 -6.36 18.61 2.15
CA GLN A 122 -5.77 17.32 1.81
C GLN A 122 -6.74 16.15 2.03
N GLN A 123 -7.61 16.23 3.05
CA GLN A 123 -8.66 15.26 3.30
C GLN A 123 -9.68 15.24 2.15
N ALA A 124 -10.06 16.41 1.63
CA ALA A 124 -10.95 16.52 0.48
C ALA A 124 -10.30 15.95 -0.80
N THR A 125 -9.02 16.24 -1.04
CA THR A 125 -8.25 15.67 -2.16
C THR A 125 -8.18 14.14 -2.06
N LEU A 126 -7.81 13.61 -0.90
CA LEU A 126 -7.75 12.17 -0.65
C LEU A 126 -9.11 11.51 -0.91
N LEU A 127 -10.20 12.09 -0.41
CA LEU A 127 -11.54 11.57 -0.62
C LEU A 127 -11.95 11.58 -2.11
N ALA A 128 -11.63 12.65 -2.84
CA ALA A 128 -11.89 12.75 -4.27
C ALA A 128 -11.15 11.68 -5.08
N GLU A 129 -9.88 11.43 -4.76
CA GLU A 129 -9.08 10.39 -5.42
C GLU A 129 -9.61 8.99 -5.13
N GLN A 130 -10.02 8.72 -3.90
CA GLN A 130 -10.63 7.43 -3.54
C GLN A 130 -11.96 7.22 -4.27
N ARG A 131 -12.79 8.26 -4.38
CA ARG A 131 -14.02 8.21 -5.18
C ARG A 131 -13.72 7.90 -6.63
N GLU A 132 -12.75 8.58 -7.23
CA GLU A 132 -12.39 8.33 -8.63
C GLU A 132 -11.85 6.91 -8.85
N GLN A 133 -11.05 6.40 -7.91
CA GLN A 133 -10.57 5.02 -7.96
C GLN A 133 -11.74 4.02 -8.01
N VAL A 134 -12.75 4.22 -7.17
CA VAL A 134 -13.92 3.32 -7.12
C VAL A 134 -14.80 3.51 -8.36
N ARG A 135 -14.95 4.75 -8.86
CA ARG A 135 -15.67 5.03 -10.13
C ARG A 135 -15.01 4.32 -11.32
N SER A 136 -13.69 4.27 -11.39
CA SER A 136 -12.97 3.49 -12.41
C SER A 136 -13.27 1.99 -12.30
N LYS A 137 -13.20 1.43 -11.09
CA LYS A 137 -13.55 0.01 -10.86
C LYS A 137 -14.99 -0.33 -11.25
N ILE A 138 -15.95 0.57 -10.96
CA ILE A 138 -17.34 0.43 -11.39
C ILE A 138 -17.46 0.45 -12.92
N ASN A 139 -16.71 1.31 -13.62
CA ASN A 139 -16.69 1.32 -15.09
C ASN A 139 -16.16 0.00 -15.65
N GLU A 140 -15.02 -0.47 -15.14
CA GLU A 140 -14.43 -1.75 -15.56
C GLU A 140 -15.38 -2.91 -15.29
N PHE A 141 -16.09 -2.90 -14.15
CA PHE A 141 -17.06 -3.93 -13.84
C PHE A 141 -18.28 -3.90 -14.76
N ARG A 142 -18.84 -2.71 -15.00
CA ARG A 142 -19.91 -2.50 -15.99
C ARG A 142 -19.50 -3.05 -17.35
N ASP A 143 -18.31 -2.68 -17.83
CA ASP A 143 -17.86 -3.08 -19.16
C ASP A 143 -17.65 -4.59 -19.25
N ARG A 144 -17.16 -5.22 -18.19
CA ARG A 144 -17.11 -6.69 -18.09
C ARG A 144 -18.50 -7.30 -18.17
N LYS A 145 -19.48 -6.72 -17.47
CA LYS A 145 -20.87 -7.20 -17.45
C LYS A 145 -21.56 -7.04 -18.81
N ILE A 146 -21.37 -5.90 -19.46
CA ILE A 146 -21.91 -5.63 -20.81
C ILE A 146 -21.32 -6.59 -21.84
N ASN A 147 -20.03 -6.91 -21.76
CA ASN A 147 -19.34 -7.76 -22.74
C ASN A 147 -19.38 -9.26 -22.39
N GLY A 148 -19.96 -9.65 -21.24
CA GLY A 148 -19.87 -11.01 -20.70
C GLY A 148 -20.96 -11.97 -21.19
N GLY A 149 -21.76 -11.57 -22.17
CA GLY A 149 -22.90 -12.33 -22.67
C GLY A 149 -24.17 -12.10 -21.86
N VAL A 150 -25.31 -12.30 -22.51
CA VAL A 150 -26.66 -12.11 -21.95
C VAL A 150 -27.50 -13.34 -22.25
N TYR A 151 -28.25 -13.80 -21.25
CA TYR A 151 -29.27 -14.83 -21.46
C TYR A 151 -30.53 -14.20 -22.05
N VAL A 152 -30.96 -14.70 -23.21
CA VAL A 152 -32.16 -14.24 -23.89
C VAL A 152 -33.26 -15.27 -23.69
N GLU A 153 -34.15 -15.04 -22.71
CA GLU A 153 -35.23 -15.96 -22.34
C GLU A 153 -36.09 -16.37 -23.52
N ALA A 154 -36.41 -15.43 -24.41
CA ALA A 154 -37.27 -15.64 -25.56
C ALA A 154 -36.73 -16.68 -26.56
N VAL A 155 -35.41 -16.93 -26.56
CA VAL A 155 -34.78 -17.97 -27.39
C VAL A 155 -34.10 -19.06 -26.57
N GLY A 156 -34.15 -18.97 -25.23
CA GLY A 156 -33.58 -19.95 -24.31
C GLY A 156 -32.06 -20.15 -24.47
N LYS A 157 -31.32 -19.08 -24.80
CA LYS A 157 -29.89 -19.17 -25.11
C LYS A 157 -29.08 -18.03 -24.52
N TRP A 158 -27.81 -18.33 -24.24
CA TRP A 158 -26.77 -17.34 -23.96
C TRP A 158 -26.19 -16.80 -25.26
N LEU A 159 -26.19 -15.49 -25.42
CA LEU A 159 -25.65 -14.80 -26.58
C LEU A 159 -24.42 -14.00 -26.14
N ASP A 160 -23.33 -14.13 -26.88
CA ASP A 160 -22.16 -13.29 -26.69
C ASP A 160 -22.50 -11.83 -26.97
N THR A 161 -21.89 -10.93 -26.21
CA THR A 161 -22.13 -9.47 -26.31
C THR A 161 -20.85 -8.67 -26.38
N ASP A 162 -19.73 -9.32 -26.67
CA ASP A 162 -18.48 -8.63 -26.93
C ASP A 162 -18.55 -7.82 -28.24
N ALA A 163 -17.50 -7.02 -28.49
CA ALA A 163 -17.44 -6.15 -29.66
C ALA A 163 -17.54 -6.91 -31.00
N THR A 164 -17.17 -8.19 -31.05
CA THR A 164 -17.27 -9.01 -32.26
C THR A 164 -18.70 -9.51 -32.45
N ALA A 165 -19.34 -9.98 -31.38
CA ALA A 165 -20.73 -10.38 -31.39
C ALA A 165 -21.67 -9.21 -31.76
N GLU A 166 -21.44 -8.00 -31.20
CA GLU A 166 -22.21 -6.80 -31.54
C GLU A 166 -22.10 -6.48 -33.05
N ARG A 167 -20.88 -6.53 -33.61
CA ARG A 167 -20.66 -6.34 -35.06
C ARG A 167 -21.38 -7.38 -35.90
N ASN A 168 -21.35 -8.65 -35.49
CA ASN A 168 -22.01 -9.74 -36.20
C ASN A 168 -23.54 -9.60 -36.17
N ILE A 169 -24.13 -9.26 -35.00
CA ILE A 169 -25.57 -9.02 -34.86
C ILE A 169 -26.00 -7.83 -35.72
N LEU A 170 -25.22 -6.75 -35.76
CA LEU A 170 -25.49 -5.60 -36.62
C LEU A 170 -25.46 -5.97 -38.12
N SER A 171 -24.52 -6.84 -38.54
CA SER A 171 -24.50 -7.35 -39.92
C SER A 171 -25.75 -8.17 -40.25
N VAL A 172 -26.16 -9.05 -39.34
CA VAL A 172 -27.37 -9.86 -39.52
C VAL A 172 -28.61 -8.97 -39.60
N LYS A 173 -28.70 -7.96 -38.73
CA LYS A 173 -29.75 -6.94 -38.76
C LYS A 173 -29.81 -6.22 -40.09
N ALA A 174 -28.66 -5.77 -40.61
CA ALA A 174 -28.60 -5.10 -41.91
C ALA A 174 -29.10 -6.01 -43.06
N SER A 175 -28.78 -7.32 -43.02
CA SER A 175 -29.31 -8.27 -44.01
C SER A 175 -30.85 -8.34 -43.98
N PHE A 176 -31.46 -8.43 -42.79
CA PHE A 176 -32.92 -8.44 -42.67
C PHE A 176 -33.56 -7.09 -43.05
N ASP A 177 -32.89 -5.97 -42.76
CA ASP A 177 -33.37 -4.64 -43.16
C ASP A 177 -33.38 -4.47 -44.69
N LEU A 178 -32.39 -5.04 -45.39
CA LEU A 178 -32.25 -4.91 -46.85
C LEU A 178 -33.10 -5.92 -47.64
N PHE A 179 -33.16 -7.17 -47.19
CA PHE A 179 -33.73 -8.28 -47.95
C PHE A 179 -35.02 -8.85 -47.33
N GLY A 180 -35.42 -8.36 -46.15
CA GLY A 180 -36.64 -8.80 -45.47
C GLY A 180 -36.67 -10.31 -45.22
N ASP A 181 -37.84 -10.91 -45.40
CA ASP A 181 -38.05 -12.34 -45.10
C ASP A 181 -37.35 -13.28 -46.10
N SER A 182 -36.84 -12.76 -47.23
CA SER A 182 -36.10 -13.56 -48.22
C SER A 182 -34.75 -14.07 -47.71
N VAL A 183 -34.23 -13.52 -46.61
CA VAL A 183 -33.03 -14.00 -45.92
C VAL A 183 -33.22 -15.40 -45.34
N GLY A 184 -34.46 -15.77 -44.98
CA GLY A 184 -34.75 -17.03 -44.30
C GLY A 184 -34.16 -17.07 -42.89
N GLU A 185 -33.48 -18.17 -42.56
CA GLU A 185 -32.83 -18.37 -41.26
C GLU A 185 -31.30 -18.37 -41.39
N ILE A 186 -30.63 -17.72 -40.43
CA ILE A 186 -29.17 -17.68 -40.32
C ILE A 186 -28.76 -18.54 -39.13
N ALA A 187 -27.83 -19.46 -39.34
CA ALA A 187 -27.22 -20.22 -38.24
C ALA A 187 -26.30 -19.32 -37.42
N TRP A 188 -26.56 -19.23 -36.12
CA TRP A 188 -25.79 -18.46 -35.15
C TRP A 188 -25.19 -19.37 -34.09
N THR A 189 -23.91 -19.19 -33.79
CA THR A 189 -23.24 -19.91 -32.69
C THR A 189 -23.42 -19.13 -31.38
N CYS A 190 -24.12 -19.72 -30.42
CA CYS A 190 -24.32 -19.19 -29.07
C CYS A 190 -23.07 -19.34 -28.20
N ALA A 191 -23.06 -18.69 -27.02
CA ALA A 191 -21.92 -18.70 -26.10
C ALA A 191 -21.56 -20.11 -25.57
N ASP A 192 -22.54 -21.02 -25.55
CA ASP A 192 -22.38 -22.44 -25.20
C ASP A 192 -21.95 -23.32 -26.39
N ASN A 193 -21.58 -22.72 -27.52
CA ASN A 193 -21.29 -23.36 -28.81
C ASN A 193 -22.49 -24.09 -29.46
N SER A 194 -23.70 -23.94 -28.95
CA SER A 194 -24.89 -24.46 -29.62
C SER A 194 -25.31 -23.57 -30.80
N ILE A 195 -26.06 -24.15 -31.74
CA ILE A 195 -26.56 -23.42 -32.92
C ILE A 195 -27.99 -22.93 -32.68
N LEU A 196 -28.21 -21.64 -32.89
CA LEU A 196 -29.52 -20.99 -32.93
C LEU A 196 -29.83 -20.56 -34.36
N MET A 197 -30.96 -21.01 -34.91
CA MET A 197 -31.45 -20.51 -36.20
C MET A 197 -32.18 -19.19 -35.97
N ILE A 198 -31.61 -18.08 -36.47
CA ILE A 198 -32.13 -16.71 -36.32
C ILE A 198 -32.93 -16.33 -37.57
N ASN A 199 -34.20 -16.00 -37.36
CA ASN A 199 -35.04 -15.27 -38.31
C ASN A 199 -35.24 -13.82 -37.81
N LYS A 200 -35.98 -13.01 -38.56
CA LYS A 200 -36.26 -11.61 -38.22
C LYS A 200 -36.90 -11.44 -36.84
N ASP A 201 -37.87 -12.28 -36.48
CA ASP A 201 -38.59 -12.17 -35.21
C ASP A 201 -37.67 -12.49 -34.02
N LYS A 202 -36.91 -13.58 -34.09
CA LYS A 202 -35.91 -13.93 -33.07
C LYS A 202 -34.85 -12.85 -32.94
N LEU A 203 -34.39 -12.26 -34.05
CA LEU A 203 -33.41 -11.18 -34.03
C LEU A 203 -33.92 -9.96 -33.27
N MET A 204 -35.19 -9.56 -33.46
CA MET A 204 -35.77 -8.43 -32.73
C MET A 204 -35.82 -8.70 -31.22
N LEU A 205 -36.18 -9.91 -30.81
CA LEU A 205 -36.22 -10.31 -29.41
C LEU A 205 -34.81 -10.34 -28.78
N ILE A 206 -33.82 -10.89 -29.50
CA ILE A 206 -32.42 -10.85 -29.08
C ILE A 206 -31.96 -9.40 -28.94
N TRP A 207 -32.17 -8.57 -29.97
CA TRP A 207 -31.76 -7.16 -29.96
C TRP A 207 -32.37 -6.39 -28.78
N GLN A 208 -33.66 -6.58 -28.50
CA GLN A 208 -34.34 -5.97 -27.37
C GLN A 208 -33.69 -6.39 -26.04
N ALA A 209 -33.43 -7.68 -25.83
CA ALA A 209 -32.80 -8.18 -24.61
C ALA A 209 -31.38 -7.64 -24.42
N LEU A 210 -30.58 -7.58 -25.50
CA LEU A 210 -29.22 -7.03 -25.43
C LEU A 210 -29.21 -5.54 -25.09
N MET A 211 -30.09 -4.76 -25.73
CA MET A 211 -30.21 -3.32 -25.48
C MET A 211 -30.73 -3.03 -24.06
N GLN A 212 -31.66 -3.83 -23.57
CA GLN A 212 -32.17 -3.73 -22.21
C GLN A 212 -31.04 -4.01 -21.19
N ALA A 213 -30.34 -5.14 -21.32
CA ALA A 213 -29.22 -5.49 -20.44
C ALA A 213 -28.11 -4.43 -20.42
N LYS A 214 -27.75 -3.88 -21.60
CA LYS A 214 -26.79 -2.78 -21.70
C LYS A 214 -27.29 -1.53 -20.96
N THR A 215 -28.55 -1.16 -21.18
CA THR A 215 -29.17 0.00 -20.53
C THR A 215 -29.21 -0.16 -19.01
N ASP A 216 -29.60 -1.32 -18.52
CA ASP A 216 -29.70 -1.63 -17.09
C ASP A 216 -28.33 -1.61 -16.41
N ASN A 217 -27.30 -2.21 -17.02
CA ASN A 217 -25.94 -2.14 -16.49
C ASN A 217 -25.39 -0.70 -16.48
N HIS A 218 -25.70 0.11 -17.50
CA HIS A 218 -25.33 1.54 -17.49
C HIS A 218 -26.06 2.31 -16.37
N ALA A 219 -27.36 2.08 -16.19
CA ALA A 219 -28.14 2.69 -15.12
C ALA A 219 -27.63 2.28 -13.74
N ASN A 220 -27.31 0.99 -13.54
CA ASN A 220 -26.77 0.49 -12.29
C ASN A 220 -25.38 1.08 -11.98
N ALA A 221 -24.51 1.21 -13.00
CA ALA A 221 -23.24 1.90 -12.84
C ALA A 221 -23.41 3.35 -12.38
N LEU A 222 -24.40 4.08 -12.92
CA LEU A 222 -24.69 5.46 -12.48
C LEU A 222 -25.21 5.50 -11.04
N ARG A 223 -26.08 4.56 -10.66
CA ARG A 223 -26.57 4.42 -9.28
C ARG A 223 -25.42 4.22 -8.30
N HIS A 224 -24.52 3.29 -8.58
CA HIS A 224 -23.35 3.04 -7.73
C HIS A 224 -22.42 4.25 -7.63
N LYS A 225 -22.14 4.92 -8.76
CA LYS A 225 -21.31 6.13 -8.75
C LYS A 225 -21.93 7.27 -7.93
N ALA A 226 -23.26 7.44 -8.00
CA ALA A 226 -23.96 8.43 -7.20
C ALA A 226 -23.88 8.09 -5.70
N ALA A 227 -23.96 6.82 -5.32
CA ALA A 227 -23.78 6.38 -3.94
C ALA A 227 -22.33 6.59 -3.44
N VAL A 228 -21.33 6.31 -4.27
CA VAL A 228 -19.91 6.55 -3.96
C VAL A 228 -19.64 8.04 -3.71
N GLU A 229 -20.28 8.93 -4.46
CA GLU A 229 -20.14 10.38 -4.28
C GLU A 229 -20.69 10.88 -2.93
N GLN A 230 -21.61 10.12 -2.33
CA GLN A 230 -22.18 10.42 -1.01
C GLN A 230 -21.50 9.63 0.12
N SER A 231 -20.57 8.74 -0.20
CA SER A 231 -19.87 7.92 0.78
C SER A 231 -18.73 8.69 1.43
N ASP A 232 -18.63 8.54 2.75
CA ASP A 232 -17.47 8.97 3.55
C ASP A 232 -16.30 7.97 3.45
N ASN A 233 -16.62 6.69 3.15
CA ASN A 233 -15.65 5.61 2.99
C ASN A 233 -15.84 4.93 1.62
N PRO A 234 -15.51 5.61 0.51
CA PRO A 234 -15.77 5.10 -0.83
C PRO A 234 -15.06 3.77 -1.11
N LEU A 235 -13.88 3.53 -0.53
CA LEU A 235 -13.09 2.30 -0.77
C LEU A 235 -13.77 1.02 -0.29
N ASP A 236 -14.64 1.12 0.72
CA ASP A 236 -15.37 -0.02 1.31
C ASP A 236 -16.75 -0.20 0.67
N TYR A 237 -17.12 0.65 -0.29
CA TYR A 237 -18.41 0.57 -0.95
C TYR A 237 -18.52 -0.69 -1.81
N ASP A 238 -19.48 -1.54 -1.48
CA ASP A 238 -19.81 -2.71 -2.28
C ASP A 238 -20.68 -2.30 -3.47
N TYR A 239 -20.16 -2.58 -4.67
CA TYR A 239 -20.83 -2.33 -5.94
C TYR A 239 -21.18 -3.63 -6.69
N SER A 240 -21.25 -4.77 -5.99
CA SER A 240 -21.46 -6.09 -6.61
C SER A 240 -22.91 -6.40 -6.98
N ASP A 241 -23.90 -5.66 -6.49
CA ASP A 241 -25.33 -5.92 -6.70
C ASP A 241 -25.92 -5.26 -7.95
N GLY A 242 -27.04 -5.80 -8.44
CA GLY A 242 -27.86 -5.17 -9.48
C GLY A 242 -27.32 -5.27 -10.92
N TRP A 243 -26.30 -6.09 -11.16
CA TRP A 243 -25.76 -6.33 -12.50
C TRP A 243 -26.43 -7.52 -13.17
N THR A 244 -26.49 -7.51 -14.50
CA THR A 244 -26.89 -8.69 -15.25
C THR A 244 -25.92 -9.85 -14.99
N GLN A 245 -26.44 -11.08 -14.98
CA GLN A 245 -25.61 -12.27 -14.95
C GLN A 245 -24.96 -12.47 -16.32
N CYS A 246 -23.67 -12.82 -16.34
CA CYS A 246 -22.93 -13.15 -17.55
C CYS A 246 -22.80 -14.67 -17.71
N TYR A 247 -22.48 -15.14 -18.92
CA TYR A 247 -22.34 -16.57 -19.16
C TYR A 247 -21.26 -17.21 -18.28
N HIS A 248 -20.15 -16.50 -18.06
CA HIS A 248 -19.09 -16.95 -17.16
C HIS A 248 -19.53 -17.06 -15.69
N ASP A 249 -20.40 -16.15 -15.23
CA ASP A 249 -20.95 -16.20 -13.87
C ASP A 249 -21.84 -17.45 -13.73
N TYR A 250 -22.70 -17.69 -14.73
CA TYR A 250 -23.53 -18.88 -14.80
C TYR A 250 -22.72 -20.19 -14.75
N ILE A 251 -21.67 -20.32 -15.57
CA ILE A 251 -20.82 -21.53 -15.57
C ILE A 251 -20.13 -21.74 -14.22
N LYS A 252 -19.67 -20.67 -13.57
CA LYS A 252 -19.07 -20.76 -12.23
C LYS A 252 -20.06 -21.23 -11.17
N GLU A 253 -21.30 -20.75 -11.22
CA GLU A 253 -22.35 -21.17 -10.30
C GLU A 253 -22.68 -22.66 -10.48
N GLN A 254 -22.78 -23.13 -11.72
CA GLN A 254 -23.03 -24.55 -12.04
C GLN A 254 -21.86 -25.48 -11.65
N GLY A 255 -20.63 -24.97 -11.61
CA GLY A 255 -19.44 -25.76 -11.26
C GLY A 255 -19.09 -25.79 -9.76
N ASN A 256 -19.79 -25.01 -8.94
CA ASN A 256 -19.64 -24.97 -7.48
C ASN A 256 -20.77 -25.74 -6.75
N GLU A 257 -21.63 -26.44 -7.49
CA GLU A 257 -22.58 -27.46 -7.01
C GLU A 257 -21.97 -28.87 -7.13
#